data_AF-A0A449H9V6-F1
#
_entry.id   AF-A0A449H9V6-F1
#
_cell.length_a   1.000
_cell.length_b   1.000
_cell.length_c   1.000
_cell.angle_alpha   90.00
_cell.angle_beta   90.00
_cell.angle_gamma   90.00
#
_symmetry.space_group_name_H-M   'P 1'
#
loop_
_entity.id
_entity.type
_entity.pdbx_description
1 polymer ?
#
loop_
_entity_poly.entity_id
_entity_poly.type
_entity_poly.pdbx_seq_one_letter_code
_entity_poly.pdbx_strand_id
1 'polypeptide(L)'
;MPDRCPFTSAEVALMRYRVDDIGPFLAEGEYAVEGWRRSEGCGGGHGFHYEHTKTALVGRRCEWLEDAWYPDGRVRLWRNGRVLWEARITYKRLLAWRESLPFGVIHAARVWWRTAPVWTRDLPRLEELALRQLDALEPPAPEPADLLDLLDDDTEEHAHA
;
A
#
# COMPACT_ATOMS: atom_id res chain seq x y z
N MET A 1 -21.66 -11.58 3.65
CA MET A 1 -20.66 -12.08 2.69
C MET A 1 -19.32 -11.57 3.16
N PRO A 2 -18.26 -12.39 3.30
CA PRO A 2 -16.98 -11.84 3.71
C PRO A 2 -16.49 -10.96 2.55
N ASP A 3 -16.30 -9.68 2.84
CA ASP A 3 -15.93 -8.64 1.89
C ASP A 3 -14.63 -9.05 1.19
N ARG A 4 -14.69 -9.24 -0.14
CA ARG A 4 -13.48 -9.28 -0.96
C ARG A 4 -12.78 -7.95 -0.75
N CYS A 5 -11.53 -7.99 -0.28
CA CYS A 5 -10.67 -6.83 -0.18
C CYS A 5 -10.84 -5.96 -1.45
N PRO A 6 -11.16 -4.66 -1.33
CA PRO A 6 -11.46 -3.80 -2.47
C PRO A 6 -10.25 -3.57 -3.39
N PHE A 7 -9.07 -4.04 -2.99
CA PHE A 7 -7.81 -3.93 -3.72
C PHE A 7 -7.06 -5.28 -3.75
N THR A 8 -6.28 -5.48 -4.79
CA THR A 8 -5.32 -6.59 -4.85
C THR A 8 -4.09 -6.29 -3.98
N SER A 9 -3.31 -7.31 -3.60
CA SER A 9 -2.06 -7.11 -2.85
C SER A 9 -1.06 -6.18 -3.54
N ALA A 10 -1.00 -6.19 -4.88
CA ALA A 10 -0.15 -5.28 -5.66
C ALA A 10 -0.63 -3.83 -5.57
N GLU A 11 -1.95 -3.61 -5.55
CA GLU A 11 -2.53 -2.27 -5.37
C GLU A 11 -2.32 -1.75 -3.95
N VAL A 12 -2.45 -2.61 -2.94
CA VAL A 12 -2.11 -2.26 -1.55
C VAL A 12 -0.62 -1.93 -1.44
N ALA A 13 0.26 -2.71 -2.07
CA ALA A 13 1.70 -2.42 -2.11
C ALA A 13 1.99 -1.07 -2.77
N LEU A 14 1.32 -0.73 -3.87
CA LEU A 14 1.44 0.58 -4.51
C LEU A 14 1.02 1.72 -3.56
N MET A 15 -0.11 1.57 -2.86
CA MET A 15 -0.57 2.56 -1.88
C MET A 15 0.40 2.70 -0.70
N ARG A 16 1.04 1.61 -0.23
CA ARG A 16 2.09 1.66 0.80
C ARG A 16 3.35 2.39 0.30
N TYR A 17 3.78 2.14 -0.93
CA TYR A 17 4.93 2.84 -1.54
C TYR A 17 4.66 4.32 -1.80
N ARG A 18 3.39 4.71 -1.90
CA ARG A 18 2.94 6.11 -2.05
C ARG A 18 2.15 6.58 -0.83
N VAL A 19 2.50 6.11 0.36
CA VAL A 19 1.79 6.50 1.59
C VAL A 19 1.75 8.02 1.77
N ASP A 20 2.80 8.72 1.36
CA ASP A 20 2.90 10.19 1.36
C ASP A 20 1.84 10.89 0.49
N ASP A 21 1.33 10.21 -0.55
CA ASP A 21 0.20 10.71 -1.36
C ASP A 21 -1.14 10.25 -0.77
N ILE A 22 -1.19 9.01 -0.26
CA ILE A 22 -2.43 8.40 0.26
C ILE A 22 -2.91 9.09 1.54
N GLY A 23 -2.01 9.46 2.46
CA GLY A 23 -2.36 10.18 3.69
C GLY A 23 -3.12 11.49 3.40
N PRO A 24 -2.54 12.42 2.61
CA PRO A 24 -3.23 13.63 2.17
C PRO A 24 -4.51 13.36 1.38
N PHE A 25 -4.53 12.33 0.54
CA PHE A 25 -5.73 11.93 -0.20
C PHE A 25 -6.90 11.56 0.73
N LEU A 26 -6.66 10.92 1.88
CA LEU A 26 -7.73 10.67 2.85
C LEU A 26 -8.37 11.97 3.34
N ALA A 27 -7.59 13.04 3.52
CA ALA A 27 -8.09 14.34 3.92
C ALA A 27 -8.87 15.04 2.79
N GLU A 28 -8.27 15.11 1.59
CA GLU A 28 -8.72 15.96 0.48
C GLU A 28 -9.69 15.28 -0.50
N GLY A 29 -9.58 13.96 -0.70
CA GLY A 29 -10.43 13.18 -1.61
C GLY A 29 -10.36 13.67 -3.06
N GLU A 30 -11.49 14.14 -3.59
CA GLU A 30 -11.60 14.59 -4.99
C GLU A 30 -10.63 15.73 -5.33
N TYR A 31 -10.30 16.60 -4.37
CA TYR A 31 -9.36 17.69 -4.62
C TYR A 31 -7.94 17.18 -4.89
N ALA A 32 -7.47 16.17 -4.14
CA ALA A 32 -6.20 15.50 -4.40
C ALA A 32 -6.20 14.82 -5.78
N VAL A 33 -7.29 14.11 -6.12
CA VAL A 33 -7.46 13.46 -7.43
C VAL A 33 -7.39 14.48 -8.57
N GLU A 34 -8.06 15.62 -8.44
CA GLU A 34 -8.01 16.67 -9.47
C GLU A 34 -6.61 17.25 -9.61
N GLY A 35 -5.89 17.41 -8.48
CA GLY A 35 -4.47 17.74 -8.49
C GLY A 35 -3.64 16.72 -9.28
N TRP A 36 -3.82 15.42 -8.99
CA TRP A 36 -3.12 14.33 -9.68
C TRP A 36 -3.45 14.24 -11.16
N ARG A 37 -4.69 14.54 -11.58
CA ARG A 37 -5.07 14.57 -13.00
C ARG A 37 -4.38 15.67 -13.78
N ARG A 38 -4.06 16.78 -13.12
CA ARG A 38 -3.43 17.96 -13.72
C ARG A 38 -1.91 17.91 -13.66
N SER A 39 -1.37 17.29 -12.62
CA SER A 39 0.06 17.01 -12.54
C SER A 39 0.34 15.75 -13.36
N GLU A 40 1.15 15.83 -14.42
CA GLU A 40 1.80 14.64 -15.01
C GLU A 40 2.90 14.13 -14.04
N GLY A 41 2.55 14.01 -12.76
CA GLY A 41 3.45 13.67 -11.68
C GLY A 41 3.93 12.25 -11.85
N CYS A 42 5.21 12.08 -12.08
CA CYS A 42 5.87 10.80 -12.11
C CYS A 42 7.10 10.83 -11.22
N GLY A 43 7.49 9.67 -10.73
CA GLY A 43 8.64 9.56 -9.86
C GLY A 43 9.06 8.12 -9.67
N GLY A 44 10.10 7.93 -8.88
CA GLY A 44 10.64 6.62 -8.64
C GLY A 44 12.06 6.66 -8.13
N GLY A 45 12.57 5.48 -7.84
CA GLY A 45 13.90 5.27 -7.29
C GLY A 45 14.05 3.83 -6.81
N HIS A 46 15.29 3.35 -6.77
CA HIS A 46 15.62 2.03 -6.23
C HIS A 46 14.79 0.90 -6.82
N GLY A 47 14.39 0.98 -8.09
CA GLY A 47 13.58 -0.01 -8.82
C GLY A 47 12.07 0.12 -8.66
N PHE A 48 11.58 1.19 -8.07
CA PHE A 48 10.17 1.57 -8.05
C PHE A 48 9.92 2.73 -9.02
N HIS A 49 8.78 2.70 -9.72
CA HIS A 49 8.30 3.79 -10.55
C HIS A 49 6.79 3.97 -10.36
N TYR A 50 6.31 5.21 -10.39
CA TYR A 50 4.89 5.53 -10.37
C TYR A 50 4.57 6.73 -11.27
N GLU A 51 3.29 6.80 -11.64
CA GLU A 51 2.73 7.86 -12.47
C GLU A 51 1.29 8.17 -12.06
N HIS A 52 0.97 9.46 -11.96
CA HIS A 52 -0.38 9.99 -11.94
C HIS A 52 -0.87 10.18 -13.38
N THR A 53 -1.76 9.29 -13.82
CA THR A 53 -2.40 9.43 -15.12
C THR A 53 -3.67 10.27 -15.00
N LYS A 54 -4.34 10.57 -16.12
CA LYS A 54 -5.64 11.25 -16.11
C LYS A 54 -6.76 10.50 -15.37
N THR A 55 -6.62 9.19 -15.14
CA THR A 55 -7.70 8.36 -14.59
C THR A 55 -7.29 7.41 -13.47
N ALA A 56 -6.00 7.26 -13.21
CA ALA A 56 -5.47 6.28 -12.27
C ALA A 56 -4.08 6.63 -11.74
N LEU A 57 -3.79 6.15 -10.53
CA LEU A 57 -2.44 5.97 -10.02
C LEU A 57 -1.90 4.64 -10.56
N VAL A 58 -0.75 4.69 -11.21
CA VAL A 58 -0.06 3.52 -11.76
C VAL A 58 1.29 3.39 -11.07
N GLY A 59 1.72 2.15 -10.81
CA GLY A 59 3.07 1.93 -10.35
C GLY A 59 3.56 0.51 -10.58
N ARG A 60 4.88 0.39 -10.59
CA ARG A 60 5.60 -0.85 -10.87
C ARG A 60 6.84 -0.93 -9.98
N ARG A 61 7.08 -2.11 -9.44
CA ARG A 61 8.29 -2.45 -8.71
C ARG A 61 9.05 -3.55 -9.43
N CYS A 62 10.32 -3.31 -9.67
CA CYS A 62 11.28 -4.30 -10.16
C CYS A 62 12.28 -4.65 -9.06
N GLU A 63 13.03 -5.73 -9.23
CA GLU A 63 14.28 -5.91 -8.50
C GLU A 63 15.23 -4.74 -8.79
N TRP A 64 16.02 -4.35 -7.81
CA TRP A 64 17.05 -3.32 -7.96
C TRP A 64 18.41 -3.96 -7.77
N LEU A 65 19.08 -4.22 -8.88
CA LEU A 65 20.27 -5.05 -8.94
C LEU A 65 21.49 -4.19 -9.22
N GLU A 66 22.59 -4.53 -8.56
CA GLU A 66 23.90 -3.96 -8.84
C GLU A 66 24.34 -4.37 -10.25
N ASP A 67 24.83 -3.42 -11.04
CA ASP A 67 25.21 -3.63 -12.44
C ASP A 67 26.69 -3.35 -12.70
N ALA A 68 27.23 -2.31 -12.06
CA ALA A 68 28.64 -1.98 -12.15
C ALA A 68 29.16 -1.42 -10.83
N TRP A 69 30.45 -1.61 -10.56
CA TRP A 69 31.14 -1.17 -9.35
C TRP A 69 32.31 -0.25 -9.70
N TYR A 70 32.61 0.67 -8.80
CA TYR A 70 33.86 1.41 -8.80
C TYR A 70 35.03 0.49 -8.36
N PRO A 71 36.30 0.87 -8.63
CA PRO A 71 37.46 0.12 -8.16
C PRO A 71 37.56 -0.04 -6.63
N ASP A 72 36.86 0.81 -5.87
CA ASP A 72 36.79 0.77 -4.41
C ASP A 72 35.68 -0.15 -3.86
N GLY A 73 34.95 -0.85 -4.74
CA GLY A 73 33.89 -1.79 -4.38
C GLY A 73 32.50 -1.17 -4.21
N ARG A 74 32.36 0.17 -4.28
CA ARG A 74 31.02 0.80 -4.24
C ARG A 74 30.26 0.57 -5.53
N VAL A 75 28.94 0.37 -5.44
CA VAL A 75 28.07 0.23 -6.61
C VAL A 75 28.01 1.56 -7.36
N ARG A 76 28.39 1.53 -8.64
CA ARG A 76 28.36 2.67 -9.56
C ARG A 76 27.04 2.76 -10.31
N LEU A 77 26.57 1.62 -10.82
CA LEU A 77 25.35 1.55 -11.61
C LEU A 77 24.44 0.47 -11.06
N TRP A 78 23.16 0.78 -11.12
CA TRP A 78 22.08 -0.12 -10.75
C TRP A 78 21.18 -0.31 -11.96
N ARG A 79 20.53 -1.47 -12.04
CA ARG A 79 19.56 -1.77 -13.08
C ARG A 79 18.30 -2.41 -12.50
N ASN A 80 17.22 -2.29 -13.27
CA ASN A 80 15.99 -3.02 -13.00
C ASN A 80 16.14 -4.50 -13.41
N GLY A 81 15.85 -5.40 -12.48
CA GLY A 81 15.72 -6.84 -12.74
C GLY A 81 14.28 -7.23 -13.07
N ARG A 82 13.81 -8.36 -12.54
CA ARG A 82 12.44 -8.84 -12.81
C ARG A 82 11.39 -7.90 -12.21
N VAL A 83 10.18 -7.89 -12.78
CA VAL A 83 9.02 -7.22 -12.17
C VAL A 83 8.54 -8.02 -10.98
N LEU A 84 8.51 -7.39 -9.80
CA LEU A 84 7.98 -7.97 -8.58
C LEU A 84 6.46 -7.78 -8.52
N TRP A 85 5.98 -6.59 -8.88
CA TRP A 85 4.56 -6.31 -9.05
C TRP A 85 4.33 -5.08 -9.93
N GLU A 86 3.14 -5.00 -10.50
CA GLU A 86 2.62 -3.85 -11.23
C GLU A 86 1.14 -3.67 -10.87
N ALA A 87 0.72 -2.43 -10.69
CA ALA A 87 -0.64 -2.11 -10.26
C ALA A 87 -1.16 -0.82 -10.90
N ARG A 88 -2.47 -0.77 -11.09
CA ARG A 88 -3.21 0.38 -11.59
C ARG A 88 -4.48 0.55 -10.76
N ILE A 89 -4.59 1.67 -10.05
CA ILE A 89 -5.76 1.98 -9.22
C ILE A 89 -6.48 3.18 -9.82
N THR A 90 -7.72 2.97 -10.29
CA THR A 90 -8.52 4.08 -10.81
C THR A 90 -8.91 5.03 -9.68
N TYR A 91 -8.97 6.33 -9.97
CA TYR A 91 -9.38 7.31 -8.97
C TYR A 91 -10.79 7.08 -8.46
N LYS A 92 -11.68 6.53 -9.29
CA LYS A 92 -13.02 6.10 -8.88
C LYS A 92 -12.96 5.07 -7.75
N ARG A 93 -12.06 4.08 -7.84
CA ARG A 93 -11.89 3.06 -6.79
C ARG A 93 -11.26 3.62 -5.53
N LEU A 94 -10.27 4.51 -5.65
CA LEU A 94 -9.69 5.19 -4.48
C LEU A 94 -10.74 6.03 -3.74
N LEU A 95 -11.56 6.79 -4.48
CA LEU A 95 -12.64 7.60 -3.89
C LEU A 95 -13.69 6.73 -3.22
N ALA A 96 -14.14 5.64 -3.86
CA ALA A 96 -15.10 4.71 -3.27
C ALA A 96 -14.55 4.07 -1.97
N TRP A 97 -13.27 3.69 -1.95
CA TRP A 97 -12.63 3.21 -0.72
C TRP A 97 -12.64 4.28 0.36
N ARG A 98 -12.24 5.52 0.04
CA ARG A 98 -12.27 6.64 0.98
C ARG A 98 -13.68 6.89 1.53
N GLU A 99 -14.71 6.78 0.69
CA GLU A 99 -16.12 6.93 1.08
C GLU A 99 -16.60 5.82 2.01
N SER A 100 -16.02 4.62 1.92
CA SER A 100 -16.32 3.51 2.85
C SER A 100 -15.63 3.64 4.22
N LEU A 101 -14.66 4.55 4.38
CA LEU A 101 -13.93 4.69 5.64
C LEU A 101 -14.81 5.33 6.73
N PRO A 102 -14.64 4.93 8.00
CA PRO A 102 -15.36 5.54 9.10
C PRO A 102 -15.13 7.05 9.19
N PHE A 103 -16.16 7.79 9.62
CA PHE A 103 -16.09 9.24 9.83
C PHE A 103 -14.87 9.67 10.66
N GLY A 104 -14.54 8.92 11.72
CA GLY A 104 -13.41 9.22 12.59
C GLY A 104 -12.06 9.22 11.87
N VAL A 105 -11.89 8.34 10.87
CA VAL A 105 -10.67 8.27 10.05
C VAL A 105 -10.57 9.52 9.17
N ILE A 106 -11.64 9.86 8.45
CA ILE A 106 -11.66 11.03 7.57
C ILE A 106 -11.51 12.34 8.36
N HIS A 107 -12.15 12.43 9.54
CA HIS A 107 -12.02 13.57 10.42
C HIS A 107 -10.59 13.74 10.92
N ALA A 108 -9.95 12.66 11.39
CA ALA A 108 -8.56 12.70 11.85
C ALA A 108 -7.61 13.14 10.72
N ALA A 109 -7.76 12.58 9.52
CA ALA A 109 -6.97 12.98 8.36
C ALA A 109 -7.11 14.48 8.05
N ARG A 110 -8.33 15.02 8.07
CA ARG A 110 -8.57 16.46 7.84
C ARG A 110 -7.95 17.35 8.89
N VAL A 111 -7.96 16.94 10.16
CA VAL A 111 -7.33 17.68 11.25
C VAL A 111 -5.81 17.72 11.06
N TRP A 112 -5.19 16.58 10.74
CA TRP A 112 -3.74 16.48 10.56
C TRP A 112 -3.24 17.04 9.23
N TRP A 113 -4.11 17.21 8.23
CA TRP A 113 -3.76 17.87 6.97
C TRP A 113 -3.99 19.40 6.99
N ARG A 114 -4.48 19.96 8.09
CA ARG A 114 -4.89 21.37 8.16
C ARG A 114 -3.77 22.34 7.75
N THR A 115 -4.04 23.10 6.70
CA THR A 115 -3.15 24.14 6.14
C THR A 115 -3.61 25.57 6.43
N ALA A 116 -4.89 25.76 6.75
CA ALA A 116 -5.51 27.05 7.03
C ALA A 116 -6.41 26.95 8.27
N PRO A 117 -6.52 28.02 9.09
CA PRO A 117 -5.82 29.31 8.96
C PRO A 117 -4.34 29.26 9.37
N VAL A 118 -3.90 28.16 9.98
CA VAL A 118 -2.50 27.92 10.35
C VAL A 118 -2.06 26.61 9.72
N TRP A 119 -0.84 26.58 9.17
CA TRP A 119 -0.23 25.36 8.68
C TRP A 119 0.20 24.50 9.88
N THR A 120 -0.58 23.46 10.16
CA THR A 120 -0.32 22.51 11.26
C THR A 120 -0.27 21.08 10.75
N ARG A 121 0.22 20.87 9.52
CA ARG A 121 0.30 19.54 8.92
C ARG A 121 1.15 18.61 9.78
N ASP A 122 0.59 17.46 10.10
CA ASP A 122 1.26 16.35 10.78
C ASP A 122 1.33 15.17 9.80
N LEU A 123 2.37 15.19 8.95
CA LEU A 123 2.60 14.17 7.92
C LEU A 123 2.83 12.78 8.52
N PRO A 124 3.65 12.61 9.57
CA PRO A 124 3.85 11.30 10.20
C PRO A 124 2.54 10.66 10.68
N ARG A 125 1.63 11.43 11.29
CA ARG A 125 0.32 10.89 11.70
C ARG A 125 -0.58 10.53 10.53
N LEU A 126 -0.50 11.25 9.42
CA LEU A 126 -1.25 10.91 8.21
C LEU A 126 -0.74 9.61 7.60
N GLU A 127 0.58 9.41 7.56
CA GLU A 127 1.20 8.18 7.09
C GLU A 127 0.80 7.00 7.98
N GLU A 128 0.89 7.15 9.30
CA GLU A 128 0.48 6.11 10.26
C GLU A 128 -1.00 5.74 10.09
N LEU A 129 -1.87 6.73 9.92
CA LEU A 129 -3.30 6.50 9.69
C LEU A 129 -3.54 5.74 8.39
N ALA A 130 -2.89 6.15 7.30
CA ALA A 130 -3.02 5.52 6.01
C ALA A 130 -2.55 4.07 6.07
N LEU A 131 -1.37 3.80 6.65
CA LEU A 131 -0.87 2.44 6.83
C LEU A 131 -1.83 1.58 7.63
N ARG A 132 -2.38 2.09 8.74
CA ARG A 132 -3.39 1.35 9.53
C ARG A 132 -4.63 1.00 8.72
N GLN A 133 -5.10 1.91 7.85
CA GLN A 133 -6.25 1.60 6.99
C GLN A 133 -5.89 0.58 5.91
N LEU A 134 -4.65 0.58 5.42
CA LEU A 134 -4.16 -0.40 4.46
C LEU A 134 -3.97 -1.78 5.11
N ASP A 135 -3.47 -1.85 6.35
CA ASP A 135 -3.35 -3.10 7.11
C ASP A 135 -4.73 -3.75 7.32
N ALA A 136 -5.76 -2.95 7.57
CA ALA A 136 -7.13 -3.44 7.73
C ALA A 136 -7.75 -4.02 6.44
N LEU A 137 -7.13 -3.80 5.28
CA LEU A 137 -7.53 -4.41 4.01
C LEU A 137 -6.97 -5.83 3.84
N GLU A 138 -5.89 -6.16 4.53
CA GLU A 138 -5.30 -7.50 4.47
C GLU A 138 -6.10 -8.44 5.38
N PRO A 139 -6.48 -9.64 4.90
CA PRO A 139 -7.09 -10.62 5.79
C PRO A 139 -6.12 -10.95 6.92
N PRO A 140 -6.59 -11.17 8.16
CA PRO A 140 -5.72 -11.61 9.24
C PRO A 140 -4.97 -12.86 8.78
N ALA A 141 -3.67 -12.93 9.05
CA ALA A 141 -2.89 -14.12 8.77
C ALA A 141 -3.62 -15.33 9.38
N PRO A 142 -3.70 -16.48 8.69
CA PRO A 142 -4.22 -17.68 9.32
C PRO A 142 -3.43 -17.88 10.61
N GLU A 143 -4.13 -18.02 11.74
CA GLU A 143 -3.47 -18.44 12.98
C GLU A 143 -2.66 -19.69 12.65
N PRO A 144 -1.40 -19.80 13.13
CA PRO A 144 -0.63 -21.01 12.91
C PRO A 144 -1.50 -22.16 13.36
N ALA A 145 -1.83 -23.07 12.43
CA ALA A 145 -2.60 -24.27 12.76
C ALA A 145 -1.97 -24.85 14.01
N ASP A 146 -2.75 -24.97 15.08
CA ASP A 146 -2.26 -25.49 16.34
C ASP A 146 -1.67 -26.87 16.00
N LEU A 147 -0.35 -27.02 16.11
CA LEU A 147 0.36 -28.26 15.74
C LEU A 147 -0.15 -29.47 16.54
N LEU A 148 -0.98 -29.23 17.55
CA LEU A 148 -1.70 -30.21 18.35
C LEU A 148 -2.90 -30.82 17.61
N ASP A 149 -3.63 -30.06 16.79
CA ASP A 149 -4.75 -30.60 16.00
C ASP A 149 -4.29 -31.56 14.87
N LEU A 150 -3.00 -31.51 14.52
CA LEU A 150 -2.37 -32.38 13.51
C LEU A 150 -1.79 -33.67 14.11
N LEU A 151 -1.75 -33.79 15.44
CA LEU A 151 -1.25 -34.97 16.16
C LEU A 151 -2.38 -35.87 16.67
N ASP A 152 -3.62 -35.38 16.67
CA ASP A 152 -4.79 -36.12 17.17
C ASP A 152 -5.41 -37.08 16.13
N ASP A 153 -4.94 -37.07 14.87
CA ASP A 153 -5.48 -37.93 13.78
C ASP A 153 -4.76 -39.28 13.59
N ASP A 154 -3.70 -39.59 14.36
CA ASP A 154 -2.91 -40.83 14.21
C ASP A 154 -2.97 -41.80 15.42
N THR A 155 -3.93 -41.64 16.34
CA THR A 155 -4.01 -42.47 17.56
C THR A 155 -5.33 -43.20 17.82
N GLU A 156 -5.97 -43.76 16.79
CA GLU A 156 -6.90 -44.90 16.90
C GLU A 156 -6.65 -45.79 15.65
N GLU A 157 -6.33 -47.08 15.65
CA GLU A 157 -6.63 -48.18 16.56
C GLU A 157 -5.71 -49.37 16.15
N HIS A 158 -4.60 -49.57 16.85
CA HIS A 158 -3.79 -50.79 16.76
C HIS A 158 -3.92 -51.58 18.07
N ALA A 159 -5.11 -52.12 18.34
CA ALA A 159 -5.30 -53.22 19.27
C ALA A 159 -6.73 -53.77 19.19
N HIS A 160 -6.93 -54.89 18.49
CA HIS A 160 -7.50 -56.08 19.12
C HIS A 160 -7.48 -57.28 18.16
N ALA A 161 -6.67 -58.26 18.57
CA ALA A 161 -6.77 -59.73 18.40
C ALA A 161 -6.93 -60.32 16.99
#